data_AF-A0A9W4XIG2-F1
#
_entry.id   AF-A0A9W4XIG2-F1
#
_cell.length_a   1.000
_cell.length_b   1.000
_cell.length_c   1.000
_cell.angle_alpha   90.00
_cell.angle_beta   90.00
_cell.angle_gamma   90.00
#
_symmetry.space_group_name_H-M   'P 1'
#
loop_
_entity.id
_entity.type
_entity.pdbx_description
1 polymer ?
#
loop_
_entity_poly.entity_id
_entity_poly.type
_entity_poly.pdbx_seq_one_letter_code
_entity_poly.pdbx_strand_id
1 'polypeptide(L)'
;MDMNIAATLTRAEVAFCGDAERACGDVCQSLEKEKGSEAAGAGLGDLFAESLRLKNTLDAFEEKARTCPSWEILSVLVNCEYRLYLLNQHTPLRNNPFLSHWVESIQRLEQQLSTDSVITHDVATTDVGITGRDIWIVRLGLIKAVLQSRNVSYFADKNPKQLYLEYVQLQRRQSFDLRPYIRMLEEEDIYERTPEPPEPQSQDTPGVSTTQPENDSISTANRPSKLSNFQQWKQDILFRLKTEPGVAIPELTHLPIELSSLDFLTTLLQENTLQSCSIDPAPIISDYIQHALRLTEQMGEPSPAALTLSEPEQIHTHDDQFVDHGREAQTRAVKLLLLFIRNLIRKALVGIEAIYFEIQEICVRYVWIKEVREFRAFIEEGDGLGHEGVS
;
A
#
# COMPACT_ATOMS: atom_id res chain seq x y z
N MET A 1 14.60 -19.66 -13.37
CA MET A 1 13.53 -19.00 -12.61
C MET A 1 12.27 -19.15 -13.43
N ASP A 2 11.43 -20.13 -13.10
CA ASP A 2 10.14 -20.30 -13.76
C ASP A 2 9.22 -19.18 -13.29
N MET A 3 9.14 -18.13 -14.11
CA MET A 3 8.21 -17.03 -13.89
C MET A 3 6.81 -17.61 -13.99
N ASN A 4 6.01 -17.48 -12.92
CA ASN A 4 4.67 -18.03 -12.85
C ASN A 4 3.84 -17.52 -14.04
N ILE A 5 3.52 -18.40 -15.00
CA ILE A 5 2.89 -18.05 -16.29
C ILE A 5 1.51 -17.39 -16.08
N ALA A 6 0.87 -17.64 -14.93
CA ALA A 6 -0.39 -16.99 -14.55
C ALA A 6 -0.24 -15.50 -14.19
N ALA A 7 0.99 -15.02 -13.96
CA ALA A 7 1.26 -13.67 -13.49
C ALA A 7 1.46 -12.65 -14.61
N THR A 8 1.46 -13.04 -15.90
CA THR A 8 1.57 -12.13 -17.06
C THR A 8 0.32 -12.20 -17.94
N LEU A 9 0.25 -11.32 -18.94
CA LEU A 9 -0.69 -11.47 -20.05
C LEU A 9 -0.43 -12.82 -20.76
N THR A 10 -1.50 -13.44 -21.25
CA THR A 10 -1.43 -14.63 -22.08
C THR A 10 -0.80 -14.30 -23.42
N ARG A 11 -0.34 -15.33 -24.15
CA ARG A 11 0.24 -15.14 -25.49
C ARG A 11 -0.74 -14.49 -26.47
N ALA A 12 -2.04 -14.78 -26.35
CA ALA A 12 -3.07 -14.18 -27.19
C ALA A 12 -3.23 -12.68 -26.88
N GLU A 13 -3.36 -12.32 -25.60
CA GLU A 13 -3.43 -10.92 -25.16
C GLU A 13 -2.18 -10.12 -25.58
N VAL A 14 -0.98 -10.72 -25.45
CA VAL A 14 0.28 -10.11 -25.90
C VAL A 14 0.27 -9.88 -27.42
N ALA A 15 -0.20 -10.86 -28.21
CA ALA A 15 -0.30 -10.70 -29.65
C ALA A 15 -1.28 -9.57 -30.05
N PHE A 16 -2.37 -9.39 -29.31
CA PHE A 16 -3.28 -8.25 -29.50
C PHE A 16 -2.61 -6.90 -29.19
N CYS A 17 -1.76 -6.84 -28.16
CA CYS A 17 -1.01 -5.64 -27.81
C CYS A 17 0.17 -5.33 -28.76
N GLY A 18 0.59 -6.31 -29.58
CA GLY A 18 1.78 -6.21 -30.43
C GLY A 18 1.59 -5.45 -31.75
N ASP A 19 0.36 -5.10 -32.12
CA ASP A 19 0.09 -4.38 -33.37
C ASP A 19 0.38 -2.88 -33.27
N ALA A 20 1.43 -2.44 -33.96
CA ALA A 20 1.91 -1.06 -33.94
C ALA A 20 1.05 -0.06 -34.72
N GLU A 21 0.14 -0.54 -35.58
CA GLU A 21 -0.77 0.31 -36.35
C GLU A 21 -2.08 0.59 -35.61
N ARG A 22 -2.37 -0.20 -34.57
CA ARG A 22 -3.64 -0.14 -33.85
C ARG A 22 -3.63 0.95 -32.78
N ALA A 23 -4.74 1.69 -32.70
CA ALA A 23 -4.91 2.72 -31.67
C ALA A 23 -5.04 2.09 -30.27
N CYS A 24 -4.50 2.75 -29.25
CA CYS A 24 -4.45 2.20 -27.89
C CYS A 24 -5.87 1.93 -27.33
N GLY A 25 -6.84 2.79 -27.67
CA GLY A 25 -8.24 2.62 -27.29
C GLY A 25 -8.87 1.36 -27.89
N ASP A 26 -8.58 1.05 -29.15
CA ASP A 26 -9.11 -0.13 -29.84
C ASP A 26 -8.54 -1.44 -29.26
N VAL A 27 -7.25 -1.43 -28.89
CA VAL A 27 -6.61 -2.56 -28.18
C VAL A 27 -7.32 -2.81 -26.86
N CYS A 28 -7.53 -1.76 -26.06
CA CYS A 28 -8.23 -1.85 -24.77
C CYS A 28 -9.65 -2.41 -24.91
N GLN A 29 -10.44 -1.88 -25.84
CA GLN A 29 -11.81 -2.37 -26.06
C GLN A 29 -11.86 -3.83 -26.52
N SER A 30 -10.83 -4.29 -27.23
CA SER A 30 -10.79 -5.68 -27.73
C SER A 30 -10.46 -6.66 -26.63
N LEU A 31 -9.50 -6.32 -25.76
CA LEU A 31 -9.18 -7.10 -24.57
C LEU A 31 -10.39 -7.21 -23.63
N GLU A 32 -11.18 -6.14 -23.49
CA GLU A 32 -12.42 -6.16 -22.72
C GLU A 32 -13.49 -7.05 -23.34
N LYS A 33 -13.66 -7.01 -24.66
CA LYS A 33 -14.63 -7.85 -25.37
C LYS A 33 -14.30 -9.34 -25.25
N GLU A 34 -13.02 -9.69 -25.28
CA GLU A 34 -12.56 -11.08 -25.11
C GLU A 34 -12.89 -11.58 -23.69
N LYS A 35 -12.68 -10.74 -22.67
CA LYS A 35 -13.02 -11.07 -21.26
C LYS A 35 -14.52 -11.08 -20.98
N GLY A 36 -15.27 -10.18 -21.60
CA GLY A 36 -16.72 -10.03 -21.38
C GLY A 36 -17.55 -11.24 -21.80
N SER A 37 -17.01 -12.13 -22.63
CA SER A 37 -17.67 -13.40 -22.98
C SER A 37 -17.60 -14.44 -21.86
N GLU A 38 -16.71 -14.29 -20.87
CA GLU A 38 -16.51 -15.24 -19.77
C GLU A 38 -16.86 -14.66 -18.38
N ALA A 39 -16.91 -13.34 -18.22
CA ALA A 39 -16.81 -12.69 -16.91
C ALA A 39 -18.00 -11.78 -16.52
N ALA A 40 -19.25 -12.22 -16.68
CA ALA A 40 -20.44 -11.44 -16.26
C ALA A 40 -20.59 -11.25 -14.72
N GLY A 41 -19.53 -11.45 -13.92
CA GLY A 41 -19.53 -11.32 -12.46
C GLY A 41 -18.17 -10.93 -11.84
N ALA A 42 -17.26 -10.34 -12.61
CA ALA A 42 -15.94 -9.95 -12.10
C ALA A 42 -16.04 -8.85 -11.03
N GLY A 43 -15.70 -9.20 -9.78
CA GLY A 43 -15.63 -8.26 -8.66
C GLY A 43 -14.36 -7.38 -8.70
N LEU A 44 -14.28 -6.42 -7.78
CA LEU A 44 -13.16 -5.47 -7.64
C LEU A 44 -11.77 -6.15 -7.59
N GLY A 45 -11.68 -7.40 -7.13
CA GLY A 45 -10.45 -8.18 -7.08
C GLY A 45 -9.84 -8.51 -8.45
N ASP A 46 -10.65 -8.55 -9.51
CA ASP A 46 -10.17 -8.88 -10.86
C ASP A 46 -9.40 -7.71 -11.50
N LEU A 47 -9.80 -6.47 -11.20
CA LEU A 47 -9.13 -5.27 -11.71
C LEU A 47 -7.68 -5.15 -11.21
N PHE A 48 -7.46 -5.47 -9.93
CA PHE A 48 -6.11 -5.45 -9.36
C PHE A 48 -5.24 -6.59 -9.94
N ALA A 49 -5.81 -7.79 -10.07
CA ALA A 49 -5.12 -8.92 -10.69
C ALA A 49 -4.74 -8.62 -12.16
N GLU A 50 -5.64 -8.01 -12.93
CA GLU A 50 -5.35 -7.56 -14.30
C GLU A 50 -4.23 -6.51 -14.32
N SER A 51 -4.30 -5.52 -13.44
CA SER A 51 -3.27 -4.48 -13.35
C SER A 51 -1.89 -5.07 -13.02
N LEU A 52 -1.84 -6.07 -12.13
CA LEU A 52 -0.60 -6.77 -11.79
C LEU A 52 -0.07 -7.60 -12.99
N ARG A 53 -0.95 -8.26 -13.75
CA ARG A 53 -0.58 -8.99 -14.97
C ARG A 53 0.01 -8.07 -16.04
N LEU A 54 -0.58 -6.88 -16.21
CA LEU A 54 -0.05 -5.84 -17.10
C LEU A 54 1.33 -5.38 -16.65
N LYS A 55 1.50 -5.04 -15.37
CA LYS A 55 2.78 -4.63 -14.80
C LYS A 55 3.87 -5.69 -14.99
N ASN A 56 3.59 -6.94 -14.69
CA ASN A 56 4.56 -8.03 -14.88
C ASN A 56 4.92 -8.23 -16.36
N THR A 57 3.97 -7.99 -17.27
CA THR A 57 4.22 -8.03 -18.71
C THR A 57 5.11 -6.87 -19.15
N LEU A 58 4.90 -5.66 -18.60
CA LEU A 58 5.76 -4.50 -18.83
C LEU A 58 7.21 -4.80 -18.44
N ASP A 59 7.44 -5.34 -17.25
CA ASP A 59 8.79 -5.67 -16.77
C ASP A 59 9.48 -6.69 -17.70
N ALA A 60 8.77 -7.74 -18.10
CA ALA A 60 9.31 -8.76 -18.99
C ALA A 60 9.66 -8.21 -20.38
N PHE A 61 8.83 -7.33 -20.93
CA PHE A 61 9.06 -6.72 -22.24
C PHE A 61 10.08 -5.58 -22.20
N GLU A 62 10.26 -4.91 -21.06
CA GLU A 62 11.34 -3.94 -20.88
C GLU A 62 12.70 -4.62 -20.98
N GLU A 63 12.89 -5.79 -20.37
CA GLU A 63 14.14 -6.54 -20.47
C GLU A 63 14.39 -7.03 -21.91
N LYS A 64 13.34 -7.51 -22.59
CA LYS A 64 13.44 -7.89 -24.01
C LYS A 64 13.79 -6.71 -24.91
N ALA A 65 13.28 -5.52 -24.63
CA ALA A 65 13.58 -4.31 -25.41
C ALA A 65 15.08 -3.99 -25.44
N ARG A 66 15.83 -4.37 -24.40
CA ARG A 66 17.28 -4.14 -24.33
C ARG A 66 18.07 -5.01 -25.29
N THR A 67 17.59 -6.23 -25.54
CA THR A 67 18.32 -7.24 -26.33
C THR A 67 17.82 -7.34 -27.76
N CYS A 68 16.51 -7.17 -27.97
CA CYS A 68 15.85 -7.37 -29.27
C CYS A 68 14.81 -6.28 -29.55
N PRO A 69 15.20 -4.99 -29.66
CA PRO A 69 14.24 -3.91 -29.87
C PRO A 69 13.42 -4.13 -31.17
N SER A 70 12.11 -3.95 -31.08
CA SER A 70 11.19 -4.11 -32.21
C SER A 70 9.91 -3.29 -32.04
N TRP A 71 9.18 -3.07 -33.14
CA TRP A 71 7.89 -2.38 -33.12
C TRP A 71 6.85 -3.12 -32.29
N GLU A 72 6.88 -4.46 -32.29
CA GLU A 72 6.01 -5.29 -31.47
C GLU A 72 6.26 -5.03 -29.98
N ILE A 73 7.52 -4.99 -29.56
CA ILE A 73 7.87 -4.70 -28.16
C ILE A 73 7.43 -3.30 -27.74
N LEU A 74 7.67 -2.29 -28.59
CA LEU A 74 7.18 -0.94 -28.32
C LEU A 74 5.66 -0.95 -28.13
N SER A 75 4.93 -1.64 -29.01
CA SER A 75 3.47 -1.69 -28.99
C SER A 75 2.94 -2.34 -27.72
N VAL A 76 3.54 -3.46 -27.30
CA VAL A 76 3.19 -4.13 -26.05
C VAL A 76 3.42 -3.19 -24.86
N LEU A 77 4.58 -2.52 -24.80
CA LEU A 77 4.89 -1.60 -23.71
C LEU A 77 3.91 -0.42 -23.65
N VAL A 78 3.67 0.24 -24.77
CA VAL A 78 2.74 1.38 -24.87
C VAL A 78 1.32 0.99 -24.48
N ASN A 79 0.81 -0.10 -25.05
CA ASN A 79 -0.56 -0.55 -24.80
C ASN A 79 -0.73 -1.00 -23.35
N CYS A 80 0.26 -1.68 -22.77
CA CYS A 80 0.19 -2.08 -21.36
C CYS A 80 0.24 -0.88 -20.40
N GLU A 81 1.09 0.14 -20.64
CA GLU A 81 1.13 1.36 -19.81
C GLU A 81 -0.20 2.12 -19.89
N TYR A 82 -0.74 2.30 -21.11
CA TYR A 82 -2.03 2.97 -21.31
C TYR A 82 -3.18 2.24 -20.63
N ARG A 83 -3.25 0.91 -20.80
CA ARG A 83 -4.25 0.04 -20.15
C ARG A 83 -4.14 0.09 -18.62
N LEU A 84 -2.92 -0.01 -18.09
CA LEU A 84 -2.64 0.03 -16.65
C LEU A 84 -3.15 1.34 -16.04
N TYR A 85 -2.91 2.45 -16.74
CA TYR A 85 -3.45 3.75 -16.34
C TYR A 85 -4.98 3.80 -16.42
N LEU A 86 -5.58 3.33 -17.53
CA LEU A 86 -7.03 3.34 -17.73
C LEU A 86 -7.77 2.58 -16.62
N LEU A 87 -7.27 1.42 -16.21
CA LEU A 87 -7.84 0.61 -15.12
C LEU A 87 -7.83 1.34 -13.77
N ASN A 88 -6.91 2.28 -13.59
CA ASN A 88 -6.69 2.99 -12.33
C ASN A 88 -6.99 4.49 -12.42
N GLN A 89 -7.61 4.97 -13.52
CA GLN A 89 -7.81 6.40 -13.78
C GLN A 89 -8.75 7.08 -12.78
N HIS A 90 -9.66 6.31 -12.18
CA HIS A 90 -10.62 6.80 -11.20
C HIS A 90 -10.07 6.79 -9.76
N THR A 91 -8.91 6.16 -9.55
CA THR A 91 -8.21 6.18 -8.27
C THR A 91 -7.44 7.49 -8.17
N PRO A 92 -7.64 8.31 -7.12
CA PRO A 92 -6.82 9.49 -6.88
C PRO A 92 -5.35 9.12 -6.95
N LEU A 93 -4.53 9.93 -7.61
CA LEU A 93 -3.15 9.53 -7.93
C LEU A 93 -2.33 9.16 -6.70
N ARG A 94 -2.54 9.87 -5.57
CA ARG A 94 -1.94 9.56 -4.27
C ARG A 94 -2.21 8.12 -3.81
N ASN A 95 -3.38 7.58 -4.12
CA ASN A 95 -3.83 6.25 -3.71
C ASN A 95 -3.64 5.21 -4.82
N ASN A 96 -2.99 5.57 -5.93
CA ASN A 96 -2.83 4.67 -7.06
C ASN A 96 -1.72 3.64 -6.76
N PRO A 97 -2.03 2.33 -6.77
CA PRO A 97 -1.07 1.30 -6.39
C PRO A 97 0.13 1.17 -7.35
N PHE A 98 0.06 1.79 -8.55
CA PHE A 98 1.12 1.77 -9.56
C PHE A 98 1.87 3.10 -9.68
N LEU A 99 1.63 4.06 -8.78
CA LEU A 99 2.37 5.32 -8.79
C LEU A 99 3.88 5.11 -8.62
N SER A 100 4.29 4.23 -7.70
CA SER A 100 5.70 3.89 -7.49
C SER A 100 6.35 3.35 -8.77
N HIS A 101 5.67 2.42 -9.46
CA HIS A 101 6.14 1.88 -10.74
C HIS A 101 6.42 2.97 -11.78
N TRP A 102 5.51 3.94 -11.95
CA TRP A 102 5.72 5.02 -12.93
C TRP A 102 6.85 5.97 -12.51
N VAL A 103 6.96 6.31 -11.23
CA VAL A 103 8.05 7.14 -10.69
C VAL A 103 9.41 6.47 -10.90
N GLU A 104 9.54 5.20 -10.52
CA GLU A 104 10.75 4.40 -10.70
C GLU A 104 11.11 4.26 -12.19
N SER A 105 10.12 4.01 -13.04
CA SER A 105 10.31 3.89 -14.49
C SER A 105 10.84 5.20 -15.09
N ILE A 106 10.34 6.35 -14.66
CA ILE A 106 10.86 7.66 -15.12
C ILE A 106 12.33 7.81 -14.70
N GLN A 107 12.66 7.61 -13.43
CA GLN A 107 14.03 7.76 -12.91
C GLN A 107 15.01 6.83 -13.66
N ARG A 108 14.63 5.56 -13.82
CA ARG A 108 15.44 4.54 -14.51
C ARG A 108 15.66 4.89 -15.98
N LEU A 109 14.60 5.25 -16.72
CA LEU A 109 14.71 5.58 -18.14
C LEU A 109 15.49 6.88 -18.37
N GLU A 110 15.34 7.89 -17.51
CA GLU A 110 16.14 9.12 -17.58
C GLU A 110 17.63 8.86 -17.34
N GLN A 111 17.95 8.00 -16.37
CA GLN A 111 19.33 7.58 -16.10
C GLN A 111 19.92 6.86 -17.32
N GLN A 112 19.20 5.88 -17.89
CA GLN A 112 19.63 5.15 -19.08
C GLN A 112 19.86 6.07 -20.29
N LEU A 113 18.90 6.97 -20.55
CA LEU A 113 19.02 7.93 -21.66
C LEU A 113 20.19 8.90 -21.47
N SER A 114 20.54 9.23 -20.23
CA SER A 114 21.69 10.06 -19.89
C SER A 114 23.01 9.32 -20.13
N THR A 115 23.12 8.06 -19.68
CA THR A 115 24.33 7.23 -19.85
C THR A 115 24.61 6.90 -21.32
N ASP A 116 23.58 6.61 -22.12
CA ASP A 116 23.73 6.25 -23.54
C ASP A 116 24.20 7.40 -24.43
N SER A 117 24.16 8.65 -23.95
CA SER A 117 24.58 9.83 -24.71
C SER A 117 26.07 9.82 -25.08
N VAL A 118 26.87 8.98 -24.41
CA VAL A 118 28.34 8.95 -24.55
C VAL A 118 28.79 7.93 -25.61
N ILE A 119 27.93 6.98 -25.99
CA ILE A 119 28.27 5.95 -26.98
C ILE A 119 27.80 6.43 -28.36
N THR A 120 28.77 7.07 -29.04
CA THR A 120 28.78 7.62 -30.39
C THR A 120 27.89 6.93 -31.44
N HIS A 121 27.21 7.80 -32.20
CA HIS A 121 26.82 7.62 -33.59
C HIS A 121 27.83 6.81 -34.39
N ASP A 122 27.53 5.56 -34.70
CA ASP A 122 28.05 4.99 -35.92
C ASP A 122 27.09 3.97 -36.51
N VAL A 123 27.12 3.94 -37.85
CA VAL A 123 26.29 3.13 -38.75
C VAL A 123 24.86 3.64 -38.94
N ALA A 124 24.74 4.54 -39.93
CA ALA A 124 23.54 4.73 -40.72
C ALA A 124 23.19 3.43 -41.48
N THR A 125 22.73 2.41 -40.76
CA THR A 125 22.07 1.26 -41.37
C THR A 125 20.71 1.72 -41.83
N THR A 126 20.52 1.72 -43.15
CA THR A 126 19.28 2.00 -43.89
C THR A 126 18.15 0.99 -43.62
N ASP A 127 18.24 0.22 -42.54
CA ASP A 127 17.19 -0.68 -42.11
C ASP A 127 16.27 0.06 -41.15
N VAL A 128 14.98 0.11 -41.49
CA VAL A 128 13.93 0.93 -40.87
C VAL A 128 13.49 0.32 -39.52
N GLY A 129 14.47 -0.06 -38.70
CA GLY A 129 14.29 -0.65 -37.38
C GLY A 129 14.20 0.41 -36.29
N ILE A 130 13.42 0.12 -35.25
CA ILE A 130 13.36 0.92 -34.03
C ILE A 130 14.53 0.53 -33.10
N THR A 131 15.19 1.51 -32.50
CA THR A 131 16.28 1.24 -31.55
C THR A 131 15.76 1.09 -30.12
N GLY A 132 16.55 0.48 -29.22
CA GLY A 132 16.20 0.41 -27.80
C GLY A 132 16.02 1.80 -27.18
N ARG A 133 16.88 2.76 -27.57
CA ARG A 133 16.80 4.17 -27.16
C ARG A 133 15.47 4.80 -27.56
N ASP A 134 14.99 4.53 -28.78
CA ASP A 134 13.70 5.05 -29.24
C ASP A 134 12.54 4.52 -28.39
N ILE A 135 12.56 3.22 -28.06
CA ILE A 135 11.55 2.60 -27.19
C ILE A 135 11.50 3.31 -25.84
N TRP A 136 12.66 3.60 -25.25
CA TRP A 136 12.75 4.30 -23.96
C TRP A 136 12.25 5.75 -24.04
N ILE A 137 12.57 6.47 -25.11
CA ILE A 137 12.08 7.84 -25.34
C ILE A 137 10.55 7.85 -25.41
N VAL A 138 9.95 6.96 -26.20
CA VAL A 138 8.49 6.89 -26.35
C VAL A 138 7.84 6.52 -25.03
N ARG A 139 8.35 5.50 -24.34
CA ARG A 139 7.80 5.07 -23.06
C ARG A 139 7.90 6.16 -22.00
N LEU A 140 9.06 6.82 -21.89
CA LEU A 140 9.25 7.94 -20.96
C LEU A 140 8.29 9.10 -21.26
N GLY A 141 8.14 9.45 -22.53
CA GLY A 141 7.20 10.48 -22.98
C GLY A 141 5.76 10.16 -22.62
N LEU A 142 5.33 8.90 -22.85
CA LEU A 142 4.00 8.41 -22.51
C LEU A 142 3.74 8.48 -21.00
N ILE A 143 4.62 7.92 -20.16
CA ILE A 143 4.42 7.89 -18.69
C ILE A 143 4.34 9.32 -18.13
N LYS A 144 5.23 10.22 -18.56
CA LYS A 144 5.20 11.63 -18.16
C LYS A 144 3.89 12.30 -18.55
N ALA A 145 3.45 12.08 -19.79
CA ALA A 145 2.24 12.69 -20.29
C ALA A 145 0.99 12.10 -19.63
N VAL A 146 0.96 10.81 -19.28
CA VAL A 146 -0.10 10.17 -18.50
C VAL A 146 -0.20 10.76 -17.10
N LEU A 147 0.93 10.92 -16.39
CA LEU A 147 0.95 11.50 -15.04
C LEU A 147 0.55 13.00 -15.03
N GLN A 148 0.88 13.75 -16.08
CA GLN A 148 0.53 15.17 -16.20
C GLN A 148 -0.88 15.41 -16.77
N SER A 149 -1.35 14.54 -17.66
CA SER A 149 -2.60 14.76 -18.38
C SER A 149 -3.80 14.25 -17.59
N ARG A 150 -4.84 15.09 -17.53
CA ARG A 150 -6.19 14.65 -17.13
C ARG A 150 -7.01 14.14 -18.31
N ASN A 151 -6.44 14.10 -19.53
CA ASN A 151 -7.17 13.76 -20.76
C ASN A 151 -6.65 12.47 -21.39
N VAL A 152 -7.16 11.36 -20.87
CA VAL A 152 -6.89 9.99 -21.32
C VAL A 152 -7.23 9.77 -22.80
N SER A 153 -8.22 10.51 -23.29
CA SER A 153 -8.72 10.43 -24.67
C SER A 153 -7.64 10.77 -25.70
N TYR A 154 -6.65 11.59 -25.33
CA TYR A 154 -5.55 11.94 -26.24
C TYR A 154 -4.76 10.71 -26.73
N PHE A 155 -4.60 9.71 -25.88
CA PHE A 155 -3.86 8.49 -26.21
C PHE A 155 -4.76 7.42 -26.82
N ALA A 156 -6.07 7.48 -26.58
CA ALA A 156 -7.03 6.50 -27.09
C ALA A 156 -6.95 6.39 -28.62
N ASP A 157 -6.84 7.54 -29.30
CA ASP A 157 -6.82 7.63 -30.77
C ASP A 157 -5.42 7.47 -31.38
N LYS A 158 -4.39 7.24 -30.55
CA LYS A 158 -3.01 7.13 -31.01
C LYS A 158 -2.55 5.69 -31.07
N ASN A 159 -1.80 5.36 -32.11
CA ASN A 159 -1.06 4.10 -32.20
C ASN A 159 0.42 4.28 -31.78
N PRO A 160 1.13 3.17 -31.47
CA PRO A 160 2.54 3.22 -31.08
C PRO A 160 3.45 3.93 -32.09
N LYS A 161 3.20 3.81 -33.39
CA LYS A 161 3.98 4.52 -34.43
C LYS A 161 3.79 6.04 -34.35
N GLN A 162 2.56 6.52 -34.13
CA GLN A 162 2.30 7.95 -33.98
C GLN A 162 2.98 8.52 -32.73
N LEU A 163 2.99 7.77 -31.62
CA LEU A 163 3.73 8.17 -30.41
C LEU A 163 5.25 8.19 -30.66
N TYR A 164 5.78 7.23 -31.43
CA TYR A 164 7.17 7.27 -31.90
C TYR A 164 7.48 8.53 -32.71
N LEU A 165 6.64 8.86 -33.71
CA LEU A 165 6.82 10.07 -34.51
C LEU A 165 6.85 11.32 -33.61
N GLU A 166 5.96 11.39 -32.63
CA GLU A 166 5.84 12.54 -31.73
C GLU A 166 7.04 12.70 -30.78
N TYR A 167 7.44 11.64 -30.08
CA TYR A 167 8.47 11.75 -29.05
C TYR A 167 9.88 11.61 -29.59
N VAL A 168 10.08 10.82 -30.64
CA VAL A 168 11.41 10.56 -31.24
C VAL A 168 11.70 11.52 -32.38
N GLN A 169 10.86 11.55 -33.41
CA GLN A 169 11.15 12.34 -34.63
C GLN A 169 10.88 13.83 -34.45
N LEU A 170 9.74 14.19 -33.87
CA LEU A 170 9.38 15.58 -33.58
C LEU A 170 10.00 16.10 -32.28
N GLN A 171 10.68 15.23 -31.53
CA GLN A 171 11.38 15.55 -30.27
C GLN A 171 10.52 16.34 -29.29
N ARG A 172 9.23 15.97 -29.15
CA ARG A 172 8.33 16.65 -28.21
C ARG A 172 8.75 16.34 -26.77
N ARG A 173 9.66 17.14 -26.23
CA ARG A 173 10.12 17.06 -24.83
C ARG A 173 9.17 17.84 -23.95
N GLN A 174 8.60 17.16 -22.96
CA GLN A 174 7.80 17.79 -21.93
C GLN A 174 8.64 17.95 -20.66
N SER A 175 8.71 19.17 -20.13
CA SER A 175 9.25 19.39 -18.78
C SER A 175 8.38 18.64 -17.79
N PHE A 176 9.00 17.83 -16.94
CA PHE A 176 8.29 17.01 -15.97
C PHE A 176 9.01 17.13 -14.63
N ASP A 177 8.29 17.64 -13.63
CA ASP A 177 8.78 17.66 -12.26
C ASP A 177 8.31 16.39 -11.55
N LEU A 178 9.27 15.56 -11.15
CA LEU A 178 9.01 14.29 -10.47
C LEU A 178 8.76 14.48 -8.97
N ARG A 179 9.17 15.63 -8.38
CA ARG A 179 9.16 15.84 -6.93
C ARG A 179 7.76 15.74 -6.31
N PRO A 180 6.67 16.26 -6.92
CA PRO A 180 5.33 16.12 -6.36
C PRO A 180 4.90 14.65 -6.20
N TYR A 181 5.28 13.78 -7.13
CA TYR A 181 4.92 12.36 -7.11
C TYR A 181 5.76 11.59 -6.08
N ILE A 182 7.05 11.91 -5.94
CA ILE A 182 7.89 11.37 -4.87
C ILE A 182 7.33 11.75 -3.50
N ARG A 183 6.92 13.02 -3.32
CA ARG A 183 6.31 13.47 -2.06
C ARG A 183 5.05 12.69 -1.72
N MET A 184 4.20 12.38 -2.71
CA MET A 184 3.02 11.53 -2.49
C MET A 184 3.42 10.13 -1.98
N LEU A 185 4.48 9.53 -2.53
CA LEU A 185 4.97 8.22 -2.08
C LEU A 185 5.63 8.26 -0.69
N GLU A 186 6.32 9.36 -0.35
CA GLU A 186 6.88 9.61 0.98
C GLU A 186 5.78 9.83 2.04
N GLU A 187 4.69 10.49 1.66
CA GLU A 187 3.53 10.73 2.53
C GLU A 187 2.76 9.43 2.82
N GLU A 188 2.77 8.47 1.90
CA GLU A 188 2.14 7.14 2.05
C GLU A 188 3.11 6.07 2.62
N ASP A 189 4.28 6.49 3.13
CA ASP A 189 5.34 5.61 3.66
C ASP A 189 5.80 4.51 2.68
N ILE A 190 5.61 4.72 1.37
CA ILE A 190 6.13 3.84 0.32
C ILE A 190 7.61 4.13 0.10
N TYR A 191 8.01 5.41 0.17
CA TYR A 191 9.39 5.87 0.08
C TYR A 191 9.89 6.42 1.42
N GLU A 192 11.19 6.29 1.67
CA GLU A 192 11.84 6.99 2.78
C GLU A 192 11.83 8.50 2.52
N ARG A 193 11.50 9.29 3.54
CA ARG A 193 11.51 10.75 3.41
C ARG A 193 12.91 11.25 3.05
N THR A 194 13.02 11.85 1.87
CA THR A 194 14.24 12.58 1.49
C THR A 194 14.44 13.71 2.52
N PRO A 195 15.61 13.81 3.19
CA PRO A 195 15.87 14.90 4.12
C PRO A 195 15.62 16.22 3.40
N GLU A 196 14.73 17.06 3.94
CA GLU A 196 14.52 18.38 3.38
C GLU A 196 15.87 19.11 3.41
N PRO A 197 16.29 19.74 2.30
CA PRO A 197 17.48 20.57 2.30
C PRO A 197 17.34 21.55 3.47
N PRO A 198 18.39 21.77 4.28
CA PRO A 198 18.31 22.72 5.38
C PRO A 198 17.79 24.03 4.79
N GLU A 199 16.60 24.45 5.22
CA GLU A 199 16.00 25.68 4.75
C GLU A 199 17.06 26.77 4.87
N PRO A 200 17.29 27.58 3.82
CA PRO A 200 18.24 28.67 3.90
C PRO A 200 17.82 29.54 5.09
N GLN A 201 18.59 29.42 6.19
CA GLN A 201 18.40 30.19 7.41
C GLN A 201 18.32 31.64 6.97
N SER A 202 17.11 32.19 7.02
CA SER A 202 16.85 33.56 6.66
C SER A 202 17.65 34.40 7.63
N GLN A 203 18.75 34.98 7.15
CA GLN A 203 19.63 35.81 7.95
C GLN A 203 18.81 36.93 8.59
N ASP A 204 19.01 37.04 9.89
CA ASP A 204 18.36 37.95 10.82
C ASP A 204 18.18 39.37 10.25
N THR A 205 16.94 39.85 10.32
CA THR A 205 16.66 41.29 10.42
C THR A 205 16.58 41.62 11.92
N PRO A 206 17.48 42.44 12.48
CA PRO A 206 17.39 42.83 13.87
C PRO A 206 16.43 44.00 14.02
N GLY A 207 15.37 43.84 14.82
CA GLY A 207 14.59 45.00 15.22
C GLY A 207 13.32 44.74 16.02
N VAL A 208 13.43 45.09 17.30
CA VAL A 208 12.38 45.66 18.17
C VAL A 208 11.73 44.70 19.15
N SER A 209 12.34 44.71 20.34
CA SER A 209 11.75 44.35 21.62
C SER A 209 10.42 45.06 21.85
N THR A 210 9.37 44.30 22.18
CA THR A 210 8.22 44.82 22.92
C THR A 210 7.88 43.85 24.04
N THR A 211 8.28 44.28 25.22
CA THR A 211 7.94 43.80 26.56
C THR A 211 6.45 43.95 26.81
N GLN A 212 5.75 42.89 27.27
CA GLN A 212 4.61 42.97 28.20
C GLN A 212 4.12 41.58 28.67
N PRO A 213 3.30 41.46 29.74
CA PRO A 213 3.74 40.86 30.99
C PRO A 213 2.93 39.64 31.45
N GLU A 214 3.44 39.06 32.53
CA GLU A 214 2.81 38.11 33.45
C GLU A 214 1.33 38.40 33.74
N ASN A 215 0.47 37.41 33.49
CA ASN A 215 -0.61 36.98 34.40
C ASN A 215 -1.41 35.86 33.71
N ASP A 216 -1.34 34.64 34.25
CA ASP A 216 -2.53 33.95 34.75
C ASP A 216 -2.14 32.57 35.28
N SER A 217 -2.07 32.51 36.61
CA SER A 217 -2.06 31.29 37.40
C SER A 217 -3.47 30.67 37.35
N ILE A 218 -3.72 29.81 36.37
CA ILE A 218 -4.90 28.94 36.38
C ILE A 218 -4.47 27.58 36.93
N SER A 219 -4.95 27.31 38.14
CA SER A 219 -4.93 26.04 38.85
C SER A 219 -5.15 24.85 37.91
N THR A 220 -4.08 24.10 37.63
CA THR A 220 -4.14 22.73 37.09
C THR A 220 -4.70 21.81 38.18
N ALA A 221 -6.02 21.77 38.27
CA ALA A 221 -6.74 20.78 39.05
C ALA A 221 -6.41 19.37 38.51
N ASN A 222 -6.01 18.50 39.43
CA ASN A 222 -5.70 17.08 39.26
C ASN A 222 -6.61 16.38 38.23
N ARG A 223 -6.13 16.19 37.00
CA ARG A 223 -6.67 15.13 36.13
C ARG A 223 -6.22 13.79 36.73
N PRO A 224 -7.13 12.93 37.20
CA PRO A 224 -6.75 11.59 37.63
C PRO A 224 -6.04 10.88 36.47
N SER A 225 -4.85 10.35 36.73
CA SER A 225 -4.00 9.74 35.71
C SER A 225 -4.71 8.49 35.17
N LYS A 226 -4.94 8.45 33.85
CA LYS A 226 -5.56 7.29 33.14
C LYS A 226 -4.91 5.94 33.51
N LEU A 227 -3.61 5.96 33.81
CA LEU A 227 -2.85 4.80 34.27
C LEU A 227 -3.39 4.18 35.57
N SER A 228 -3.86 4.99 36.51
CA SER A 228 -4.41 4.49 37.77
C SER A 228 -5.72 3.72 37.53
N ASN A 229 -6.54 4.19 36.60
CA ASN A 229 -7.82 3.54 36.27
C ASN A 229 -7.58 2.19 35.58
N PHE A 230 -6.61 2.10 34.66
CA PHE A 230 -6.29 0.84 33.99
C PHE A 230 -5.73 -0.22 34.94
N GLN A 231 -4.89 0.17 35.91
CA GLN A 231 -4.39 -0.75 36.93
C GLN A 231 -5.50 -1.26 37.86
N GLN A 232 -6.43 -0.39 38.25
CA GLN A 232 -7.58 -0.81 39.04
C GLN A 232 -8.49 -1.76 38.26
N TRP A 233 -8.77 -1.45 36.98
CA TRP A 233 -9.52 -2.33 36.09
C TRP A 233 -8.82 -3.69 35.91
N LYS A 234 -7.48 -3.72 35.78
CA LYS A 234 -6.69 -4.96 35.70
C LYS A 234 -6.86 -5.84 36.95
N GLN A 235 -6.89 -5.26 38.15
CA GLN A 235 -7.11 -6.04 39.37
C GLN A 235 -8.55 -6.56 39.47
N ASP A 236 -9.51 -5.73 39.06
CA ASP A 236 -10.92 -6.09 39.05
C ASP A 236 -11.22 -7.23 38.06
N ILE A 237 -10.68 -7.17 36.84
CA ILE A 237 -10.86 -8.25 35.84
C ILE A 237 -10.18 -9.55 36.30
N LEU A 238 -9.01 -9.49 36.95
CA LEU A 238 -8.34 -10.66 37.52
C LEU A 238 -9.14 -11.31 38.65
N PHE A 239 -9.82 -10.49 39.47
CA PHE A 239 -10.74 -10.99 40.49
C PHE A 239 -11.97 -11.65 39.84
N ARG A 240 -12.59 -10.97 38.85
CA ARG A 240 -13.77 -11.47 38.15
C ARG A 240 -13.51 -12.71 37.30
N LEU A 241 -12.32 -12.90 36.75
CA LEU A 241 -11.95 -14.17 36.11
C LEU A 241 -12.05 -15.37 37.06
N LYS A 242 -11.82 -15.17 38.36
CA LYS A 242 -11.90 -16.22 39.38
C LYS A 242 -13.31 -16.44 39.89
N THR A 243 -14.12 -15.37 40.00
CA THR A 243 -15.45 -15.44 40.61
C THR A 243 -16.58 -15.56 39.58
N GLU A 244 -16.47 -14.85 38.46
CA GLU A 244 -17.52 -14.65 37.45
C GLU A 244 -16.92 -14.63 36.02
N PRO A 245 -16.32 -15.75 35.56
CA PRO A 245 -15.62 -15.79 34.27
C PRO A 245 -16.52 -15.44 33.08
N GLY A 246 -17.83 -15.72 33.16
CA GLY A 246 -18.80 -15.40 32.12
C GLY A 246 -18.95 -13.89 31.82
N VAL A 247 -18.60 -13.02 32.78
CA VAL A 247 -18.62 -11.56 32.59
C VAL A 247 -17.24 -11.06 32.18
N ALA A 248 -16.17 -11.62 32.75
CA ALA A 248 -14.81 -11.19 32.50
C ALA A 248 -14.31 -11.53 31.08
N ILE A 249 -14.70 -12.70 30.54
CA ILE A 249 -14.26 -13.13 29.21
C ILE A 249 -14.69 -12.15 28.10
N PRO A 250 -15.98 -11.74 28.00
CA PRO A 250 -16.38 -10.70 27.06
C PRO A 250 -15.54 -9.43 27.17
N GLU A 251 -15.24 -8.95 28.37
CA GLU A 251 -14.41 -7.75 28.54
C GLU A 251 -12.98 -7.93 28.03
N LEU A 252 -12.37 -9.10 28.22
CA LEU A 252 -11.04 -9.39 27.65
C LEU A 252 -11.05 -9.41 26.12
N THR A 253 -12.09 -9.98 25.50
CA THR A 253 -12.21 -10.06 24.03
C THR A 253 -12.45 -8.70 23.38
N HIS A 254 -12.99 -7.72 24.11
CA HIS A 254 -13.30 -6.38 23.61
C HIS A 254 -12.24 -5.32 23.99
N LEU A 255 -11.06 -5.73 24.44
CA LEU A 255 -10.00 -4.79 24.78
C LEU A 255 -9.56 -3.95 23.56
N PRO A 256 -9.14 -2.69 23.77
CA PRO A 256 -8.66 -1.85 22.67
C PRO A 256 -7.31 -2.37 22.14
N ILE A 257 -7.00 -2.02 20.89
CA ILE A 257 -5.73 -2.38 20.21
C ILE A 257 -4.61 -1.44 20.66
N GLU A 258 -4.34 -1.45 21.96
CA GLU A 258 -3.32 -0.63 22.63
C GLU A 258 -2.24 -1.51 23.26
N LEU A 259 -1.03 -0.97 23.38
CA LEU A 259 0.11 -1.72 23.90
C LEU A 259 -0.12 -2.24 25.33
N SER A 260 -0.80 -1.47 26.18
CA SER A 260 -1.17 -1.84 27.56
C SER A 260 -2.12 -3.04 27.62
N SER A 261 -3.13 -3.08 26.74
CA SER A 261 -4.07 -4.20 26.62
C SER A 261 -3.39 -5.46 26.11
N LEU A 262 -2.56 -5.33 25.07
CA LEU A 262 -1.82 -6.44 24.47
C LEU A 262 -0.78 -7.03 25.44
N ASP A 263 -0.10 -6.19 26.21
CA ASP A 263 0.83 -6.61 27.27
C ASP A 263 0.08 -7.33 28.40
N PHE A 264 -1.10 -6.85 28.77
CA PHE A 264 -1.94 -7.51 29.75
C PHE A 264 -2.39 -8.90 29.30
N LEU A 265 -2.93 -9.04 28.08
CA LEU A 265 -3.30 -10.35 27.50
C LEU A 265 -2.09 -11.29 27.43
N THR A 266 -0.94 -10.78 26.99
CA THR A 266 0.31 -11.53 26.93
C THR A 266 0.73 -12.04 28.33
N THR A 267 0.59 -11.20 29.36
CA THR A 267 0.90 -11.54 30.75
C THR A 267 -0.03 -12.65 31.26
N LEU A 268 -1.34 -12.54 31.01
CA LEU A 268 -2.31 -13.57 31.40
C LEU A 268 -1.97 -14.95 30.83
N LEU A 269 -1.51 -15.00 29.57
CA LEU A 269 -1.10 -16.23 28.90
C LEU A 269 0.21 -16.77 29.46
N GLN A 270 1.23 -15.92 29.62
CA GLN A 270 2.55 -16.34 30.13
C GLN A 270 2.47 -16.88 31.57
N GLU A 271 1.65 -16.25 32.42
CA GLU A 271 1.45 -16.65 33.81
C GLU A 271 0.48 -17.84 33.94
N ASN A 272 -0.08 -18.34 32.83
CA ASN A 272 -1.13 -19.37 32.81
C ASN A 272 -2.34 -19.02 33.70
N THR A 273 -2.67 -17.72 33.79
CA THR A 273 -3.74 -17.24 34.68
C THR A 273 -5.11 -17.76 34.23
N LEU A 274 -5.35 -17.81 32.91
CA LEU A 274 -6.60 -18.32 32.34
C LEU A 274 -6.76 -19.82 32.61
N GLN A 275 -5.72 -20.61 32.37
CA GLN A 275 -5.73 -22.05 32.64
C GLN A 275 -5.88 -22.35 34.14
N SER A 276 -5.29 -21.52 35.01
CA SER A 276 -5.48 -21.62 36.47
C SER A 276 -6.94 -21.39 36.90
N CYS A 277 -7.72 -20.67 36.10
CA CYS A 277 -9.16 -20.49 36.28
C CYS A 277 -10.01 -21.53 35.52
N SER A 278 -9.39 -22.59 34.98
CA SER A 278 -10.03 -23.59 34.12
C SER A 278 -10.64 -23.02 32.83
N ILE A 279 -10.01 -21.99 32.27
CA ILE A 279 -10.43 -21.32 31.04
C ILE A 279 -9.43 -21.65 29.93
N ASP A 280 -9.92 -22.10 28.78
CA ASP A 280 -9.10 -22.30 27.59
C ASP A 280 -8.72 -20.94 26.98
N PRO A 281 -7.43 -20.59 26.85
CA PRO A 281 -7.00 -19.33 26.26
C PRO A 281 -7.28 -19.21 24.76
N ALA A 282 -7.29 -20.33 24.01
CA ALA A 282 -7.33 -20.28 22.55
C ALA A 282 -8.59 -19.57 22.00
N PRO A 283 -9.82 -19.91 22.43
CA PRO A 283 -11.02 -19.20 22.00
C PRO A 283 -11.01 -17.71 22.32
N ILE A 284 -10.50 -17.32 23.50
CA ILE A 284 -10.45 -15.91 23.93
C ILE A 284 -9.55 -15.09 23.02
N ILE A 285 -8.39 -15.65 22.65
CA ILE A 285 -7.44 -14.96 21.79
C ILE A 285 -7.94 -14.89 20.34
N SER A 286 -8.56 -15.95 19.82
CA SER A 286 -9.22 -15.91 18.50
C SER A 286 -10.33 -14.85 18.48
N ASP A 287 -11.21 -14.83 19.49
CA ASP A 287 -12.29 -13.84 19.60
C ASP A 287 -11.76 -12.41 19.72
N TYR A 288 -10.69 -12.19 20.49
CA TYR A 288 -10.01 -10.90 20.58
C TYR A 288 -9.45 -10.44 19.24
N ILE A 289 -8.73 -11.32 18.52
CA ILE A 289 -8.15 -10.98 17.21
C ILE A 289 -9.28 -10.66 16.20
N GLN A 290 -10.35 -11.46 16.19
CA GLN A 290 -11.53 -11.22 15.36
C GLN A 290 -12.18 -9.87 15.65
N HIS A 291 -12.36 -9.52 16.93
CA HIS A 291 -12.87 -8.21 17.32
C HIS A 291 -11.92 -7.08 16.89
N ALA A 292 -10.62 -7.23 17.12
CA ALA A 292 -9.61 -6.26 16.71
C ALA A 292 -9.58 -6.05 15.18
N LEU A 293 -9.76 -7.10 14.39
CA LEU A 293 -9.84 -7.01 12.93
C LEU A 293 -11.07 -6.21 12.48
N ARG A 294 -12.22 -6.38 13.14
CA ARG A 294 -13.44 -5.59 12.86
C ARG A 294 -13.26 -4.11 13.21
N LEU A 295 -12.64 -3.80 14.35
CA LEU A 295 -12.30 -2.42 14.72
C LEU A 295 -11.34 -1.80 13.70
N THR A 296 -10.33 -2.55 13.28
CA THR A 296 -9.34 -2.12 12.29
C THR A 296 -9.98 -1.86 10.92
N GLU A 297 -11.00 -2.63 10.55
CA GLU A 297 -11.79 -2.39 9.34
C GLU A 297 -12.54 -1.05 9.43
N GLN A 298 -13.22 -0.80 10.55
CA GLN A 298 -13.94 0.46 10.80
C GLN A 298 -13.01 1.69 10.79
N MET A 299 -11.75 1.54 11.23
CA MET A 299 -10.76 2.61 11.13
C MET A 299 -10.45 3.00 9.67
N GLY A 300 -10.57 2.06 8.73
CA GLY A 300 -10.33 2.32 7.31
C GLY A 300 -11.51 2.98 6.58
N GLU A 301 -12.70 2.96 7.18
CA GLU A 301 -13.88 3.59 6.60
C GLU A 301 -13.82 5.12 6.75
N PRO A 302 -14.25 5.90 5.73
CA PRO A 302 -14.32 7.35 5.84
C PRO A 302 -15.28 7.72 6.96
N SER A 303 -14.79 8.48 7.94
CA SER A 303 -15.59 8.88 9.10
C SER A 303 -16.92 9.48 8.64
N PRO A 304 -18.08 8.94 9.07
CA PRO A 304 -19.38 9.45 8.64
C PRO A 304 -19.58 10.92 9.04
N ALA A 305 -18.90 11.37 10.11
CA ALA A 305 -18.90 12.75 10.57
C ALA A 305 -18.27 13.74 9.58
N ALA A 306 -17.37 13.29 8.70
CA ALA A 306 -16.75 14.14 7.67
C ALA A 306 -17.74 14.55 6.56
N LEU A 307 -18.85 13.82 6.40
CA LEU A 307 -19.89 14.12 5.41
C LEU A 307 -21.01 15.04 5.95
N THR A 308 -21.06 15.29 7.27
CA THR A 308 -22.08 16.09 7.94
C THR A 308 -21.58 17.46 8.42
N LEU A 309 -20.65 18.09 7.69
CA LEU A 309 -20.31 19.50 7.87
C LEU A 309 -21.45 20.41 7.40
N SER A 310 -22.55 20.50 8.15
CA SER A 310 -23.61 21.52 7.92
C SER A 310 -24.53 21.84 9.11
N GLU A 311 -24.38 21.29 10.32
CA GLU A 311 -25.17 21.79 11.46
C GLU A 311 -24.33 22.03 12.71
N PRO A 312 -24.39 23.26 13.28
CA PRO A 312 -23.80 23.54 14.58
C PRO A 312 -24.75 23.10 15.69
N GLU A 313 -24.17 22.75 16.83
CA GLU A 313 -24.83 22.60 18.14
C GLU A 313 -25.47 21.23 18.45
N GLN A 314 -24.78 20.43 19.28
CA GLN A 314 -25.09 20.37 20.72
C GLN A 314 -24.05 19.54 21.48
N ILE A 315 -23.73 20.03 22.67
CA ILE A 315 -22.73 19.51 23.60
C ILE A 315 -23.29 18.24 24.25
N HIS A 316 -22.95 17.06 23.71
CA HIS A 316 -23.13 15.81 24.43
C HIS A 316 -21.79 15.26 24.89
N THR A 317 -21.55 15.36 26.20
CA THR A 317 -20.49 14.68 26.94
C THR A 317 -20.82 13.20 27.07
N HIS A 318 -20.69 12.44 25.97
CA HIS A 318 -20.42 11.03 26.10
C HIS A 318 -18.93 10.83 25.86
N ASP A 319 -18.33 9.94 26.65
CA ASP A 319 -16.93 9.52 26.63
C ASP A 319 -16.67 8.74 25.33
N ASP A 320 -16.90 9.40 24.19
CA ASP A 320 -16.74 8.89 22.85
C ASP A 320 -15.25 8.64 22.69
N GLN A 321 -14.89 7.36 22.75
CA GLN A 321 -13.56 6.89 22.39
C GLN A 321 -13.31 7.42 20.98
N PHE A 322 -12.48 8.46 20.89
CA PHE A 322 -11.99 8.98 19.62
C PHE A 322 -11.23 7.84 18.95
N VAL A 323 -11.94 7.07 18.13
CA VAL A 323 -11.33 6.06 17.28
C VAL A 323 -10.60 6.86 16.21
N ASP A 324 -9.28 6.78 16.23
CA ASP A 324 -8.47 7.35 15.16
C ASP A 324 -8.93 6.70 13.84
N HIS A 325 -9.46 7.51 12.93
CA HIS A 325 -9.89 7.07 11.59
C HIS A 325 -8.80 7.35 10.56
N GLY A 326 -8.83 6.59 9.47
CA GLY A 326 -7.94 6.72 8.32
C GLY A 326 -7.03 5.52 8.13
N ARG A 327 -6.43 5.46 6.93
CA ARG A 327 -5.50 4.38 6.54
C ARG A 327 -4.28 4.29 7.46
N GLU A 328 -3.79 5.41 8.00
CA GLU A 328 -2.66 5.41 8.93
C GLU A 328 -3.03 4.72 10.26
N ALA A 329 -4.19 5.06 10.84
CA ALA A 329 -4.68 4.46 12.06
C ALA A 329 -4.93 2.95 11.87
N GLN A 330 -5.58 2.58 10.77
CA GLN A 330 -5.75 1.19 10.36
C GLN A 330 -4.40 0.47 10.23
N THR A 331 -3.42 1.07 9.57
CA THR A 331 -2.08 0.49 9.40
C THR A 331 -1.38 0.28 10.75
N ARG A 332 -1.45 1.27 11.65
CA ARG A 332 -0.88 1.19 12.99
C ARG A 332 -1.51 0.06 13.81
N ALA A 333 -2.84 -0.07 13.76
CA ALA A 333 -3.58 -1.14 14.42
C ALA A 333 -3.17 -2.53 13.89
N VAL A 334 -3.06 -2.70 12.56
CA VAL A 334 -2.56 -3.94 11.96
C VAL A 334 -1.15 -4.27 12.43
N LYS A 335 -0.23 -3.29 12.45
CA LYS A 335 1.16 -3.53 12.90
C LYS A 335 1.21 -3.99 14.37
N LEU A 336 0.41 -3.39 15.26
CA LEU A 336 0.31 -3.82 16.65
C LEU A 336 -0.25 -5.24 16.78
N LEU A 337 -1.29 -5.56 16.00
CA LEU A 337 -1.89 -6.89 15.99
C LEU A 337 -0.91 -7.96 15.48
N LEU A 338 -0.15 -7.67 14.42
CA LEU A 338 0.92 -8.55 13.92
C LEU A 338 2.02 -8.76 14.95
N LEU A 339 2.44 -7.72 15.66
CA LEU A 339 3.43 -7.83 16.74
C LEU A 339 2.92 -8.74 17.86
N PHE A 340 1.66 -8.58 18.25
CA PHE A 340 1.02 -9.43 19.24
C PHE A 340 0.98 -10.89 18.79
N ILE A 341 0.43 -11.19 17.61
CA ILE A 341 0.34 -12.55 17.05
C ILE A 341 1.73 -13.18 16.92
N ARG A 342 2.72 -12.44 16.39
CA ARG A 342 4.10 -12.92 16.28
C ARG A 342 4.68 -13.27 17.66
N ASN A 343 4.40 -12.49 18.69
CA ASN A 343 4.82 -12.77 20.06
C ASN A 343 4.12 -14.02 20.64
N LEU A 344 2.83 -14.23 20.35
CA LEU A 344 2.10 -15.44 20.74
C LEU A 344 2.75 -16.70 20.16
N ILE A 345 3.08 -16.67 18.86
CA ILE A 345 3.67 -17.80 18.13
C ILE A 345 5.08 -18.07 18.62
N ARG A 346 5.95 -17.06 18.66
CA ARG A 346 7.36 -17.22 19.07
C ARG A 346 7.52 -17.76 20.49
N LYS A 347 6.60 -17.41 21.39
CA LYS A 347 6.62 -17.89 22.77
C LYS A 347 5.78 -19.14 22.99
N ALA A 348 5.22 -19.71 21.92
CA ALA A 348 4.30 -20.85 21.97
C ALA A 348 3.16 -20.67 22.99
N LEU A 349 2.67 -19.44 23.16
CA LEU A 349 1.58 -19.12 24.11
C LEU A 349 0.23 -19.59 23.59
N VAL A 350 0.07 -19.55 22.25
CA VAL A 350 -1.09 -20.06 21.53
C VAL A 350 -0.56 -20.79 20.30
N GLY A 351 -1.05 -22.01 20.05
CA GLY A 351 -0.65 -22.79 18.88
C GLY A 351 -1.11 -22.10 17.59
N ILE A 352 -0.27 -22.13 16.55
CA ILE A 352 -0.57 -21.54 15.24
C ILE A 352 -1.91 -22.07 14.69
N GLU A 353 -2.17 -23.36 14.87
CA GLU A 353 -3.40 -24.03 14.45
C GLU A 353 -4.67 -23.43 15.09
N ALA A 354 -4.56 -22.93 16.32
CA ALA A 354 -5.70 -22.37 17.04
C ALA A 354 -6.11 -20.97 16.53
N ILE A 355 -5.20 -20.27 15.84
CA ILE A 355 -5.43 -18.93 15.28
C ILE A 355 -5.15 -18.89 13.77
N TYR A 356 -5.21 -20.06 13.12
CA TYR A 356 -4.84 -20.20 11.71
C TYR A 356 -5.74 -19.35 10.80
N PHE A 357 -7.05 -19.33 11.06
CA PHE A 357 -8.00 -18.59 10.24
C PHE A 357 -7.82 -17.08 10.38
N GLU A 358 -7.53 -16.60 11.59
CA GLU A 358 -7.21 -15.19 11.86
C GLU A 358 -5.93 -14.76 11.15
N ILE A 359 -4.90 -15.62 11.15
CA ILE A 359 -3.66 -15.40 10.40
C ILE A 359 -3.92 -15.32 8.89
N GLN A 360 -4.74 -16.22 8.34
CA GLN A 360 -5.10 -16.17 6.92
C GLN A 360 -5.88 -14.90 6.59
N GLU A 361 -6.86 -14.54 7.42
CA GLU A 361 -7.67 -13.34 7.24
C GLU A 361 -6.81 -12.09 7.21
N ILE A 362 -5.91 -11.90 8.19
CA ILE A 362 -5.04 -10.71 8.23
C ILE A 362 -4.09 -10.68 7.02
N CYS A 363 -3.56 -11.83 6.61
CA CYS A 363 -2.63 -11.95 5.48
C CYS A 363 -3.28 -11.63 4.13
N VAL A 364 -4.55 -11.98 3.96
CA VAL A 364 -5.30 -11.71 2.72
C VAL A 364 -5.82 -10.28 2.70
N ARG A 365 -6.52 -9.88 3.76
CA ARG A 365 -7.26 -8.60 3.80
C ARG A 365 -6.32 -7.39 3.82
N TYR A 366 -5.17 -7.52 4.47
CA TYR A 366 -4.20 -6.44 4.65
C TYR A 366 -2.89 -6.66 3.89
N VAL A 367 -2.90 -7.48 2.83
CA VAL A 367 -1.71 -7.83 2.03
C VAL A 367 -0.94 -6.62 1.47
N TRP A 368 -1.61 -5.47 1.32
CA TRP A 368 -1.01 -4.22 0.84
C TRP A 368 -0.03 -3.60 1.86
N ILE A 369 -0.16 -3.91 3.15
CA ILE A 369 0.78 -3.50 4.20
C ILE A 369 2.05 -4.36 4.13
N LYS A 370 3.22 -3.71 4.10
CA LYS A 370 4.52 -4.40 3.97
C LYS A 370 4.75 -5.43 5.07
N GLU A 371 4.47 -5.05 6.31
CA GLU A 371 4.66 -5.89 7.50
C GLU A 371 3.78 -7.15 7.48
N VAL A 372 2.62 -7.10 6.82
CA VAL A 372 1.76 -8.29 6.64
C VAL A 372 2.42 -9.30 5.70
N ARG A 373 3.05 -8.84 4.62
CA ARG A 373 3.79 -9.73 3.70
C ARG A 373 5.01 -10.35 4.35
N GLU A 374 5.76 -9.56 5.12
CA GLU A 374 6.89 -10.06 5.91
C GLU A 374 6.42 -11.06 6.99
N PHE A 375 5.29 -10.78 7.63
CA PHE A 375 4.70 -11.71 8.60
C PHE A 375 4.27 -13.02 7.93
N ARG A 376 3.66 -12.96 6.75
CA ARG A 376 3.30 -14.16 5.97
C ARG A 376 4.52 -15.01 5.64
N ALA A 377 5.60 -14.39 5.17
CA ALA A 377 6.87 -15.09 4.92
C ALA A 377 7.40 -15.76 6.21
N PHE A 378 7.37 -15.06 7.34
CA PHE A 378 7.74 -15.62 8.65
C PHE A 378 6.92 -16.88 9.04
N ILE A 379 5.63 -16.93 8.69
CA ILE A 379 4.80 -18.11 8.94
C ILE A 379 5.14 -19.26 7.97
N GLU A 380 5.33 -18.96 6.69
CA GLU A 380 5.63 -19.95 5.64
C GLU A 380 7.04 -20.57 5.78
N GLU A 381 8.02 -19.77 6.22
CA GLU A 381 9.41 -20.22 6.45
C GLU A 381 9.52 -21.13 7.68
N GLY A 382 8.50 -21.19 8.54
CA GLY A 382 8.52 -22.00 9.77
C GLY A 382 9.54 -21.50 10.80
N ASP A 383 10.13 -20.32 10.61
CA ASP A 383 11.21 -19.74 11.42
C ASP A 383 10.76 -19.38 12.85
N GLY A 384 9.46 -19.51 13.15
CA GLY A 384 8.86 -19.38 14.47
C GLY A 384 8.73 -20.69 15.27
N LEU A 385 8.84 -21.86 14.62
CA LEU A 385 8.83 -23.15 15.30
C LEU A 385 10.28 -23.49 15.61
N GLY A 386 10.76 -22.99 16.74
CA GLY A 386 12.07 -23.35 17.27
C GLY A 386 12.25 -24.87 17.18
N HIS A 387 13.10 -25.29 16.26
CA HIS A 387 13.63 -26.64 16.17
C HIS A 387 14.59 -26.83 17.35
N GLU A 388 14.10 -26.66 18.58
CA GLU A 388 14.79 -27.13 19.77
C GLU A 388 14.76 -28.65 19.70
N GLY A 389 15.87 -29.18 19.21
CA GLY A 389 16.10 -30.60 19.03
C GLY A 389 15.79 -31.36 20.31
N VAL A 390 14.77 -32.19 20.24
CA VAL A 390 14.73 -33.42 21.03
C VAL A 390 15.85 -34.31 20.49
N SER A 391 17.01 -34.23 21.15
CA SER A 391 18.05 -35.27 21.14
C SER A 391 18.03 -35.99 22.47
#